data_AF-A0A974AAI1-F1
#
_entry.id   AF-A0A974AAI1-F1
#
_cell.length_a   1.000
_cell.length_b   1.000
_cell.length_c   1.000
_cell.angle_alpha   90.00
_cell.angle_beta   90.00
_cell.angle_gamma   90.00
#
_symmetry.space_group_name_H-M   'P 1'
#
loop_
_entity.id
_entity.type
_entity.pdbx_description
1 polymer ?
#
loop_
_entity_poly.entity_id
_entity_poly.type
_entity_poly.pdbx_seq_one_letter_code
_entity_poly.pdbx_strand_id
1 'polypeptide(L)'
;MDPEIHNPTKFFIRIEFKDKNADDIKREGWIAWERSRINRQDDPVEVLVGGTKDRLLDLIRFERAAQGLDPGNRQLLAQKAEFFSRLPTAPGANLSLTDVVQHPLAAELRLAPEEVLDVIAGAQRLKMAVRGWVAERHLKDTLARTAGITYCQPINKEGAADLHVRFEEGPLLTIECKNVLRETDSKGLPRLDFQRTRASKADPCSRYYSQDDFDVVAACLHAVTESWEFRYILPNYLPQHGKCEGKLASNLRVDHNWQSDPTAVFRAAANARNS
;
A
#
# COMPACT_ATOMS: atom_id res chain seq x y z
N MET A 1 -3.58 27.93 7.43
CA MET A 1 -5.05 27.73 7.57
C MET A 1 -5.42 26.67 6.56
N ASP A 2 -6.29 25.72 6.91
CA ASP A 2 -6.71 24.67 5.98
C ASP A 2 -7.56 25.26 4.84
N PRO A 3 -7.07 25.23 3.58
CA PRO A 3 -7.77 25.85 2.47
C PRO A 3 -9.00 25.05 2.01
N GLU A 4 -9.10 23.74 2.31
CA GLU A 4 -10.23 22.91 1.89
C GLU A 4 -11.46 23.11 2.78
N ILE A 5 -11.22 23.31 4.08
CA ILE A 5 -12.29 23.62 5.07
C ILE A 5 -12.91 24.99 4.78
N HIS A 6 -12.15 25.92 4.20
CA HIS A 6 -12.58 27.29 3.94
C HIS A 6 -12.69 27.60 2.44
N ASN A 7 -13.16 26.67 1.61
CA ASN A 7 -13.40 26.92 0.18
C ASN A 7 -14.91 27.03 -0.15
N PRO A 8 -15.41 28.17 -0.70
CA PRO A 8 -14.69 29.42 -0.98
C PRO A 8 -14.38 30.23 0.28
N THR A 9 -13.20 30.85 0.32
CA THR A 9 -12.69 31.54 1.51
C THR A 9 -13.47 32.83 1.77
N LYS A 10 -14.21 32.84 2.88
CA LYS A 10 -14.91 34.04 3.34
C LYS A 10 -13.88 35.03 3.90
N PHE A 11 -13.75 36.20 3.29
CA PHE A 11 -12.76 37.25 3.61
C PHE A 11 -12.85 37.88 5.03
N PHE A 12 -13.67 37.34 5.95
CA PHE A 12 -13.85 37.86 7.32
C PHE A 12 -13.37 36.91 8.43
N ILE A 13 -12.62 35.85 8.10
CA ILE A 13 -12.16 34.89 9.11
C ILE A 13 -11.01 35.49 9.93
N ARG A 14 -11.26 35.75 11.22
CA ARG A 14 -10.22 36.07 12.21
C ARG A 14 -9.52 34.78 12.64
N ILE A 15 -8.20 34.76 12.48
CA ILE A 15 -7.33 33.68 12.96
C ILE A 15 -6.74 34.13 14.29
N GLU A 16 -7.02 33.37 15.34
CA GLU A 16 -6.49 33.59 16.68
C GLU A 16 -5.58 32.40 17.04
N PHE A 17 -4.42 32.67 17.62
CA PHE A 17 -3.48 31.67 18.11
C PHE A 17 -2.93 32.12 19.46
N LYS A 18 -2.49 31.16 20.28
CA LYS A 18 -1.94 31.45 21.63
C LYS A 18 -0.52 32.00 21.51
N ASP A 19 -0.09 32.83 22.46
CA ASP A 19 1.28 33.35 22.54
C ASP A 19 2.32 32.22 22.54
N LYS A 20 2.02 31.12 23.22
CA LYS A 20 2.83 29.90 23.19
C LYS A 20 3.10 29.40 21.76
N ASN A 21 2.12 29.45 20.87
CA ASN A 21 2.30 29.02 19.48
C ASN A 21 3.24 30.00 18.74
N ALA A 22 3.14 31.30 19.02
CA ALA A 22 4.03 32.30 18.44
C ALA A 22 5.48 32.09 18.88
N ASP A 23 5.69 31.77 20.16
CA ASP A 23 7.02 31.51 20.71
C ASP A 23 7.58 30.17 20.24
N ASP A 24 6.73 29.15 20.13
CA ASP A 24 7.11 27.85 19.56
C ASP A 24 7.48 27.99 18.06
N ILE A 25 6.79 28.83 17.27
CA ILE A 25 7.18 29.18 15.88
C ILE A 25 8.56 29.85 15.85
N LYS A 26 8.82 30.81 16.75
CA LYS A 26 10.14 31.50 16.81
C LYS A 26 11.25 30.53 17.19
N ARG A 27 10.99 29.59 18.09
CA ARG A 27 11.98 28.62 18.59
C ARG A 27 12.27 27.51 17.58
N GLU A 28 11.24 26.91 17.02
CA GLU A 28 11.35 25.69 16.19
C GLU A 28 11.29 25.99 14.69
N GLY A 29 10.91 27.22 14.32
CA GLY A 29 10.81 27.68 12.95
C GLY A 29 9.59 27.15 12.20
N TRP A 30 9.02 26.02 12.61
CA TRP A 30 7.85 25.38 12.01
C TRP A 30 7.12 24.53 13.05
N ILE A 31 5.81 24.72 13.20
CA ILE A 31 4.95 23.92 14.08
C ILE A 31 3.57 23.69 13.46
N ALA A 32 2.90 22.63 13.89
CA ALA A 32 1.52 22.34 13.55
C ALA A 32 0.71 22.07 14.83
N TRP A 33 -0.52 22.55 14.87
CA TRP A 33 -1.41 22.36 16.02
C TRP A 33 -2.88 22.34 15.60
N GLU A 34 -3.70 21.70 16.42
CA GLU A 34 -5.15 21.69 16.25
C GLU A 34 -5.77 22.95 16.83
N ARG A 35 -6.70 23.53 16.08
CA ARG A 35 -7.57 24.59 16.58
C ARG A 35 -8.83 23.95 17.15
N SER A 36 -8.89 23.85 18.48
CA SER A 36 -10.14 23.51 19.17
C SER A 36 -11.08 24.72 19.19
N ARG A 37 -12.31 24.54 18.70
CA ARG A 37 -13.39 25.53 18.86
C ARG A 37 -14.25 25.11 20.05
N ILE A 38 -14.30 25.98 21.07
CA ILE A 38 -14.84 25.66 22.41
C ILE A 38 -16.35 25.35 22.42
N ASN A 39 -17.12 25.60 21.35
CA ASN A 39 -18.59 25.60 21.42
C ASN A 39 -19.36 24.83 20.32
N ARG A 40 -18.75 23.93 19.55
CA ARG A 40 -19.49 23.09 18.58
C ARG A 40 -18.89 21.70 18.49
N GLN A 41 -19.62 20.70 18.96
CA GLN A 41 -19.21 19.29 19.02
C GLN A 41 -19.13 18.62 17.64
N ASP A 42 -19.74 19.23 16.62
CA ASP A 42 -19.82 18.74 15.24
C ASP A 42 -18.96 19.52 14.22
N ASP A 43 -18.19 20.53 14.67
CA ASP A 43 -17.31 21.27 13.75
C ASP A 43 -16.03 20.44 13.48
N PRO A 44 -15.58 20.33 12.21
CA PRO A 44 -14.37 19.59 11.88
C PRO A 44 -13.13 20.20 12.55
N VAL A 45 -12.26 19.33 13.06
CA VAL A 45 -10.96 19.72 13.63
C VAL A 45 -10.15 20.43 12.57
N GLU A 46 -9.76 21.68 12.84
CA GLU A 46 -8.99 22.50 11.92
C GLU A 46 -7.51 22.44 12.30
N VAL A 47 -6.66 22.02 11.37
CA VAL A 47 -5.20 21.98 11.57
C VAL A 47 -4.59 23.28 11.09
N LEU A 48 -3.86 23.94 12.00
CA LEU A 48 -3.09 25.13 11.72
C LEU A 48 -1.61 24.79 11.67
N VAL A 49 -0.93 25.48 10.76
CA VAL A 49 0.51 25.38 10.57
C VAL A 49 1.07 26.79 10.62
N GLY A 50 2.16 26.95 11.37
CA GLY A 50 2.85 28.22 11.54
C GLY A 50 4.33 28.02 11.30
N GLY A 51 4.95 28.98 10.62
CA GLY A 51 6.37 28.97 10.32
C GLY A 51 6.93 30.38 10.25
N THR A 52 8.25 30.49 10.32
CA THR A 52 8.96 31.76 10.07
C THR A 52 9.00 32.07 8.58
N LYS A 53 9.37 33.31 8.24
CA LYS A 53 9.49 33.76 6.83
C LYS A 53 10.40 32.85 5.99
N ASP A 54 11.42 32.27 6.61
CA ASP A 54 12.40 31.40 5.95
C ASP A 54 11.82 30.02 5.61
N ARG A 55 10.64 29.68 6.14
CA ARG A 55 9.89 28.44 5.87
C ARG A 55 8.73 28.64 4.89
N LEU A 56 8.68 29.77 4.17
CA LEU A 56 7.62 30.03 3.20
C LEU A 56 7.55 28.94 2.11
N LEU A 57 8.70 28.48 1.60
CA LEU A 57 8.75 27.43 0.59
C LEU A 57 8.25 26.07 1.13
N ASP A 58 8.53 25.79 2.40
CA ASP A 58 8.03 24.62 3.10
C ASP A 58 6.52 24.67 3.29
N LEU A 59 5.96 25.86 3.55
CA LEU A 59 4.51 26.06 3.55
C LEU A 59 3.89 25.72 2.20
N ILE A 60 4.48 26.20 1.09
CA ILE A 60 3.99 25.90 -0.25
C ILE A 60 4.06 24.38 -0.55
N ARG A 61 5.17 23.73 -0.20
CA ARG A 61 5.36 22.28 -0.37
C ARG A 61 4.35 21.47 0.45
N PHE A 62 4.17 21.86 1.71
CA PHE A 62 3.20 21.25 2.61
C PHE A 62 1.78 21.37 2.06
N GLU A 63 1.34 22.56 1.66
CA GLU A 63 -0.03 22.75 1.16
C GLU A 63 -0.33 21.94 -0.10
N ARG A 64 0.67 21.73 -0.97
CA ARG A 64 0.53 20.85 -2.14
C ARG A 64 0.39 19.38 -1.74
N ALA A 65 1.25 18.91 -0.84
CA ALA A 65 1.22 17.52 -0.38
C ALA A 65 -0.01 17.20 0.51
N ALA A 66 -0.56 18.23 1.17
CA ALA A 66 -1.71 18.11 2.04
C ALA A 66 -3.07 18.22 1.32
N GLN A 67 -3.07 18.45 0.00
CA GLN A 67 -4.31 18.57 -0.77
C GLN A 67 -5.11 17.26 -0.74
N GLY A 68 -6.39 17.34 -0.38
CA GLY A 68 -7.30 16.21 -0.26
C GLY A 68 -7.09 15.31 0.96
N LEU A 69 -6.21 15.68 1.91
CA LEU A 69 -6.01 14.93 3.14
C LEU A 69 -7.03 15.34 4.21
N ASP A 70 -7.50 14.37 5.00
CA ASP A 70 -8.26 14.67 6.22
C ASP A 70 -7.37 15.35 7.28
N PRO A 71 -7.96 16.05 8.26
CA PRO A 71 -7.21 16.81 9.27
C PRO A 71 -6.13 16.02 10.00
N GLY A 72 -6.39 14.75 10.36
CA GLY A 72 -5.41 13.92 11.07
C GLY A 72 -4.17 13.64 10.23
N ASN A 73 -4.38 13.23 8.97
CA ASN A 73 -3.28 13.00 8.03
C ASN A 73 -2.53 14.29 7.65
N ARG A 74 -3.26 15.42 7.56
CA ARG A 74 -2.67 16.75 7.34
C ARG A 74 -1.74 17.17 8.49
N GLN A 75 -2.13 16.93 9.74
CA GLN A 75 -1.30 17.23 10.91
C GLN A 75 -0.07 16.33 11.01
N LEU A 76 -0.23 15.03 10.74
CA LEU A 76 0.90 14.09 10.70
C LEU A 76 1.94 14.51 9.66
N LEU A 77 1.49 14.88 8.47
CA LEU A 77 2.35 15.41 7.41
C LEU A 77 3.06 16.68 7.88
N ALA A 78 2.36 17.62 8.52
CA ALA A 78 2.94 18.87 9.00
C ALA A 78 3.98 18.67 10.12
N GLN A 79 3.83 17.64 10.96
CA GLN A 79 4.78 17.28 12.02
C GLN A 79 6.03 16.57 11.49
N LYS A 80 5.98 16.06 10.25
CA LYS A 80 7.05 15.32 9.58
C LYS A 80 7.60 16.10 8.41
N ALA A 81 8.26 17.22 8.73
CA ALA A 81 8.81 18.15 7.75
C ALA A 81 9.75 17.47 6.73
N GLU A 82 10.40 16.38 7.09
CA GLU A 82 11.22 15.55 6.21
C GLU A 82 10.44 14.97 5.00
N PHE A 83 9.12 14.79 5.11
CA PHE A 83 8.29 14.20 4.06
C PHE A 83 7.94 15.18 2.93
N PHE A 84 7.96 16.49 3.19
CA PHE A 84 7.60 17.50 2.20
C PHE A 84 8.68 18.55 1.94
N SER A 85 9.65 18.75 2.83
CA SER A 85 10.70 19.77 2.70
C SER A 85 11.56 19.62 1.44
N ARG A 86 11.59 18.43 0.83
CA ARG A 86 12.31 18.13 -0.41
C ARG A 86 11.46 18.25 -1.67
N LEU A 87 10.16 18.52 -1.55
CA LEU A 87 9.26 18.61 -2.70
C LEU A 87 9.55 19.88 -3.52
N PRO A 88 9.33 19.86 -4.84
CA PRO A 88 9.47 21.05 -5.67
C PRO A 88 8.47 22.16 -5.26
N THR A 89 8.89 23.42 -5.33
CA THR A 89 8.06 24.59 -4.95
C THR A 89 7.30 25.19 -6.13
N ALA A 90 7.68 24.87 -7.37
CA ALA A 90 6.97 25.32 -8.57
C ALA A 90 6.35 24.12 -9.31
N PRO A 91 5.17 24.28 -9.95
CA PRO A 91 4.70 23.31 -10.93
C PRO A 91 5.69 23.33 -12.12
N GLY A 92 6.43 22.22 -12.31
CA GLY A 92 7.35 22.08 -13.44
C GLY A 92 8.69 22.81 -13.32
N ALA A 93 9.20 23.13 -12.12
CA ALA A 93 10.56 23.67 -11.98
C ALA A 93 11.61 22.57 -12.15
N ASN A 94 12.28 22.62 -13.31
CA ASN A 94 13.46 21.85 -13.72
C ASN A 94 14.40 21.49 -12.56
N LEU A 95 14.40 20.22 -12.19
CA LEU A 95 15.52 19.59 -11.49
C LEU A 95 16.60 19.31 -12.53
N SER A 96 17.68 20.09 -12.51
CA SER A 96 18.83 19.84 -13.39
C SER A 96 19.63 18.64 -12.86
N LEU A 97 19.46 17.51 -13.56
CA LEU A 97 20.51 16.66 -14.12
C LEU A 97 21.86 16.70 -13.40
N THR A 98 21.98 15.93 -12.32
CA THR A 98 23.21 15.16 -12.12
C THR A 98 22.86 13.72 -12.45
N ASP A 99 23.71 13.08 -13.25
CA ASP A 99 23.48 11.80 -13.95
C ASP A 99 23.01 10.66 -13.03
N VAL A 100 21.74 10.69 -12.67
CA VAL A 100 20.98 9.49 -12.37
C VAL A 100 20.35 9.14 -13.70
N VAL A 101 20.81 8.06 -14.33
CA VAL A 101 20.22 7.49 -15.54
C VAL A 101 18.70 7.68 -15.46
N GLN A 102 18.16 8.57 -16.29
CA GLN A 102 16.72 8.81 -16.31
C GLN A 102 16.06 7.46 -16.54
N HIS A 103 15.29 7.00 -15.55
CA HIS A 103 14.66 5.70 -15.62
C HIS A 103 13.81 5.66 -16.90
N PRO A 104 13.92 4.65 -17.78
CA PRO A 104 13.27 4.66 -19.10
C PRO A 104 11.77 4.96 -19.03
N LEU A 105 11.08 4.46 -18.00
CA LEU A 105 9.67 4.76 -17.74
C LEU A 105 9.40 6.24 -17.44
N ALA A 106 10.28 6.92 -16.69
CA ALA A 106 10.16 8.33 -16.40
C ALA A 106 10.30 9.17 -17.68
N ALA A 107 11.25 8.80 -18.54
CA ALA A 107 11.42 9.41 -19.86
C ALA A 107 10.21 9.18 -20.79
N GLU A 108 9.66 7.96 -20.81
CA GLU A 108 8.43 7.62 -21.56
C GLU A 108 7.24 8.46 -21.12
N LEU A 109 7.02 8.55 -19.80
CA LEU A 109 5.90 9.29 -19.20
C LEU A 109 6.13 10.81 -19.23
N ARG A 110 7.34 11.27 -19.55
CA ARG A 110 7.76 12.68 -19.50
C ARG A 110 7.51 13.31 -18.14
N LEU A 111 7.78 12.54 -17.09
CA LEU A 111 7.67 12.93 -15.69
C LEU A 111 8.99 12.66 -15.00
N ALA A 112 9.35 13.47 -14.01
CA ALA A 112 10.46 13.12 -13.13
C ALA A 112 10.09 11.87 -12.29
N PRO A 113 11.06 11.05 -11.85
CA PRO A 113 10.77 9.84 -11.07
C PRO A 113 9.88 10.08 -9.84
N GLU A 114 10.09 11.18 -9.12
CA GLU A 114 9.27 11.60 -7.99
C GLU A 114 7.83 11.97 -8.38
N GLU A 115 7.63 12.62 -9.53
CA GLU A 115 6.28 12.92 -10.04
C GLU A 115 5.52 11.64 -10.41
N VAL A 116 6.23 10.62 -10.91
CA VAL A 116 5.65 9.28 -11.12
C VAL A 116 5.20 8.67 -9.79
N LEU A 117 6.01 8.78 -8.74
CA LEU A 117 5.64 8.29 -7.40
C LEU A 117 4.45 9.05 -6.81
N ASP A 118 4.37 10.37 -7.02
CA ASP A 118 3.25 11.20 -6.58
C ASP A 118 1.95 10.80 -7.30
N VAL A 119 2.00 10.56 -8.61
CA VAL A 119 0.86 10.04 -9.38
C VAL A 119 0.41 8.67 -8.84
N ILE A 120 1.35 7.76 -8.54
CA ILE A 120 1.04 6.47 -7.92
C ILE A 120 0.39 6.67 -6.54
N ALA A 121 0.92 7.58 -5.73
CA ALA A 121 0.43 7.84 -4.38
C ALA A 121 -0.99 8.41 -4.37
N GLY A 122 -1.30 9.32 -5.31
CA GLY A 122 -2.61 9.96 -5.44
C GLY A 122 -3.68 9.08 -6.10
N ALA A 123 -3.29 8.09 -6.92
CA ALA A 123 -4.24 7.21 -7.61
C ALA A 123 -4.46 5.89 -6.83
N GLN A 124 -5.56 5.80 -6.05
CA GLN A 124 -5.84 4.63 -5.20
C GLN A 124 -5.72 3.27 -5.90
N ARG A 125 -6.28 3.11 -7.11
CA ARG A 125 -6.22 1.85 -7.86
C ARG A 125 -4.79 1.49 -8.26
N LEU A 126 -4.01 2.47 -8.71
CA LEU A 126 -2.62 2.28 -9.10
C LEU A 126 -1.75 1.96 -7.87
N LYS A 127 -1.98 2.66 -6.75
CA LYS A 127 -1.33 2.36 -5.46
C LYS A 127 -1.56 0.92 -5.03
N MET A 128 -2.79 0.39 -5.18
CA MET A 128 -3.10 -1.00 -4.83
C MET A 128 -2.43 -1.99 -5.79
N ALA A 129 -2.40 -1.70 -7.09
CA ALA A 129 -1.69 -2.53 -8.07
C ALA A 129 -0.18 -2.59 -7.77
N VAL A 130 0.45 -1.43 -7.52
CA VAL A 130 1.87 -1.33 -7.15
C VAL A 130 2.15 -2.09 -5.86
N ARG A 131 1.29 -2.00 -4.84
CA ARG A 131 1.44 -2.80 -3.61
C ARG A 131 1.37 -4.31 -3.88
N GLY A 132 0.53 -4.76 -4.81
CA GLY A 132 0.50 -6.16 -5.28
C GLY A 132 1.86 -6.58 -5.83
N TRP A 133 2.35 -5.87 -6.85
CA TRP A 133 3.63 -6.17 -7.49
C TRP A 133 4.84 -6.09 -6.55
N VAL A 134 4.83 -5.15 -5.61
CA VAL A 134 5.88 -5.05 -4.59
C VAL A 134 5.85 -6.27 -3.67
N ALA A 135 4.67 -6.75 -3.27
CA ALA A 135 4.55 -7.97 -2.48
C ALA A 135 5.05 -9.21 -3.24
N GLU A 136 4.70 -9.35 -4.52
CA GLU A 136 5.21 -10.44 -5.39
C GLU A 136 6.73 -10.41 -5.51
N ARG A 137 7.32 -9.21 -5.67
CA ARG A 137 8.78 -9.04 -5.70
C ARG A 137 9.43 -9.47 -4.39
N HIS A 138 8.91 -9.02 -3.24
CA HIS A 138 9.42 -9.42 -1.94
C HIS A 138 9.22 -10.91 -1.66
N LEU A 139 8.12 -11.50 -2.14
CA LEU A 139 7.88 -12.94 -2.07
C LEU A 139 8.96 -13.70 -2.84
N LYS A 140 9.23 -13.30 -4.10
CA LYS A 140 10.29 -13.89 -4.91
C LYS A 140 11.65 -13.83 -4.19
N ASP A 141 12.01 -12.64 -3.69
CA ASP A 141 13.29 -12.45 -2.99
C ASP A 141 13.39 -13.27 -1.70
N THR A 142 12.26 -13.46 -1.00
CA THR A 142 12.16 -14.33 0.18
C THR A 142 12.35 -15.79 -0.20
N LEU A 143 11.60 -16.28 -1.19
CA LEU A 143 11.66 -17.67 -1.65
C LEU A 143 13.01 -18.04 -2.24
N ALA A 144 13.68 -17.13 -2.96
CA ALA A 144 15.02 -17.35 -3.50
C ALA A 144 16.08 -17.59 -2.41
N ARG A 145 15.81 -17.21 -1.16
CA ARG A 145 16.69 -17.44 0.00
C ARG A 145 16.25 -18.63 0.85
N THR A 146 15.09 -19.21 0.57
CA THR A 146 14.56 -20.35 1.30
C THR A 146 15.29 -21.63 0.89
N ALA A 147 15.74 -22.40 1.87
CA ALA A 147 16.38 -23.68 1.64
C ALA A 147 15.45 -24.64 0.85
N GLY A 148 16.02 -25.32 -0.14
CA GLY A 148 15.27 -26.23 -1.01
C GLY A 148 14.61 -25.57 -2.21
N ILE A 149 14.50 -24.24 -2.30
CA ILE A 149 14.02 -23.59 -3.53
C ILE A 149 15.15 -23.56 -4.56
N THR A 150 14.98 -24.28 -5.66
CA THR A 150 15.98 -24.42 -6.75
C THR A 150 15.69 -23.51 -7.94
N TYR A 151 14.44 -23.04 -8.07
CA TYR A 151 14.01 -22.10 -9.11
C TYR A 151 12.89 -21.22 -8.58
N CYS A 152 12.92 -19.92 -8.90
CA CYS A 152 11.85 -18.97 -8.60
C CYS A 152 11.82 -17.83 -9.63
N GLN A 153 10.75 -17.72 -10.43
CA GLN A 153 10.59 -16.66 -11.42
C GLN A 153 9.15 -16.13 -11.49
N PRO A 154 8.94 -14.84 -11.81
CA PRO A 154 7.62 -14.29 -12.07
C PRO A 154 6.96 -14.90 -13.32
N ILE A 155 5.64 -14.94 -13.31
CA ILE A 155 4.81 -15.32 -14.45
C ILE A 155 4.19 -14.06 -15.05
N ASN A 156 4.65 -13.66 -16.24
CA ASN A 156 4.12 -12.48 -16.93
C ASN A 156 2.98 -12.88 -17.90
N LYS A 157 1.87 -13.40 -17.36
CA LYS A 157 0.70 -13.78 -18.15
C LYS A 157 -0.59 -13.35 -17.45
N GLU A 158 -1.48 -12.68 -18.18
CA GLU A 158 -2.76 -12.25 -17.63
C GLU A 158 -3.60 -13.44 -17.15
N GLY A 159 -4.08 -13.35 -15.90
CA GLY A 159 -4.93 -14.36 -15.28
C GLY A 159 -4.22 -15.64 -14.86
N ALA A 160 -2.88 -15.69 -14.95
CA ALA A 160 -2.08 -16.76 -14.36
C ALA A 160 -1.76 -16.46 -12.89
N ALA A 161 -1.25 -17.46 -12.19
CA ALA A 161 -0.61 -17.29 -10.89
C ALA A 161 0.61 -16.36 -11.00
N ASP A 162 1.14 -15.88 -9.88
CA ASP A 162 2.16 -14.82 -9.86
C ASP A 162 3.59 -15.34 -10.05
N LEU A 163 3.94 -16.50 -9.46
CA LEU A 163 5.30 -17.06 -9.51
C LEU A 163 5.32 -18.53 -9.93
N HIS A 164 6.36 -18.89 -10.68
CA HIS A 164 6.81 -20.27 -10.84
C HIS A 164 7.90 -20.59 -9.82
N VAL A 165 7.79 -21.76 -9.18
CA VAL A 165 8.75 -22.22 -8.19
C VAL A 165 9.07 -23.69 -8.38
N ARG A 166 10.34 -24.07 -8.20
CA ARG A 166 10.74 -25.47 -8.03
C ARG A 166 11.31 -25.66 -6.65
N PHE A 167 10.80 -26.66 -5.95
CA PHE A 167 11.30 -27.10 -4.65
C PHE A 167 12.02 -28.43 -4.82
N GLU A 168 13.28 -28.47 -4.38
CA GLU A 168 14.23 -29.56 -4.58
C GLU A 168 14.28 -29.96 -6.08
N GLU A 169 14.33 -31.25 -6.38
CA GLU A 169 14.22 -31.80 -7.74
C GLU A 169 12.76 -32.07 -8.15
N GLY A 170 11.81 -31.41 -7.47
CA GLY A 170 10.38 -31.58 -7.70
C GLY A 170 9.86 -30.98 -9.00
N PRO A 171 8.55 -31.08 -9.25
CA PRO A 171 7.90 -30.46 -10.40
C PRO A 171 7.94 -28.93 -10.31
N LEU A 172 7.64 -28.27 -11.44
CA LEU A 172 7.44 -26.82 -11.45
C LEU A 172 6.05 -26.51 -10.88
N LEU A 173 6.02 -25.76 -9.79
CA LEU A 173 4.82 -25.33 -9.07
C LEU A 173 4.45 -23.87 -9.43
N THR A 174 3.21 -23.49 -9.16
CA THR A 174 2.71 -22.11 -9.27
C THR A 174 2.25 -21.57 -7.91
N ILE A 175 2.47 -20.27 -7.68
CA ILE A 175 2.12 -19.59 -6.43
C ILE A 175 1.28 -18.35 -6.71
N GLU A 176 0.17 -18.21 -6.00
CA GLU A 176 -0.62 -16.97 -5.94
C GLU A 176 -0.23 -16.15 -4.71
N CYS A 177 0.14 -14.89 -4.90
CA CYS A 177 0.47 -13.93 -3.88
C CYS A 177 -0.69 -12.95 -3.66
N LYS A 178 -1.10 -12.76 -2.41
CA LYS A 178 -2.15 -11.80 -2.06
C LYS A 178 -1.77 -11.01 -0.81
N ASN A 179 -2.04 -9.70 -0.85
CA ASN A 179 -1.91 -8.84 0.31
C ASN A 179 -3.11 -9.01 1.24
N VAL A 180 -2.86 -9.17 2.55
CA VAL A 180 -3.92 -9.10 3.55
C VAL A 180 -4.53 -7.70 3.61
N LEU A 181 -5.76 -7.63 4.09
CA LEU A 181 -6.45 -6.39 4.41
C LEU A 181 -5.76 -5.71 5.60
N ARG A 182 -5.85 -4.36 5.66
CA ARG A 182 -5.25 -3.54 6.73
C ARG A 182 -5.84 -3.85 8.10
N GLU A 183 -7.15 -4.12 8.16
CA GLU A 183 -7.86 -4.43 9.39
C GLU A 183 -7.96 -5.95 9.60
N THR A 184 -7.59 -6.39 10.79
CA THR A 184 -7.82 -7.75 11.28
C THR A 184 -9.30 -7.96 11.59
N ASP A 185 -9.71 -9.23 11.72
CA ASP A 185 -11.04 -9.52 12.25
C ASP A 185 -11.13 -9.26 13.77
N SER A 186 -12.31 -9.50 14.35
CA SER A 186 -12.57 -9.30 15.78
C SER A 186 -11.73 -10.19 16.71
N LYS A 187 -11.06 -11.21 16.16
CA LYS A 187 -10.13 -12.09 16.89
C LYS A 187 -8.66 -11.69 16.68
N GLY A 188 -8.40 -10.59 15.97
CA GLY A 188 -7.05 -10.14 15.64
C GLY A 188 -6.40 -10.92 14.50
N LEU A 189 -7.15 -11.71 13.73
CA LEU A 189 -6.59 -12.48 12.61
C LEU A 189 -6.53 -11.64 11.33
N PRO A 190 -5.41 -11.65 10.58
CA PRO A 190 -5.34 -11.02 9.27
C PRO A 190 -6.38 -11.63 8.31
N ARG A 191 -6.95 -10.78 7.45
CA ARG A 191 -7.99 -11.17 6.49
C ARG A 191 -7.48 -11.03 5.07
N LEU A 192 -7.94 -11.87 4.17
CA LEU A 192 -7.57 -11.85 2.76
C LEU A 192 -8.83 -11.69 1.90
N ASP A 193 -8.86 -10.67 1.03
CA ASP A 193 -9.83 -10.61 -0.07
C ASP A 193 -9.29 -11.47 -1.22
N PHE A 194 -9.80 -12.69 -1.31
CA PHE A 194 -9.31 -13.76 -2.16
C PHE A 194 -10.21 -14.00 -3.37
N GLN A 195 -10.29 -12.99 -4.22
CA GLN A 195 -11.05 -13.02 -5.47
C GLN A 195 -10.32 -12.23 -6.55
N ARG A 196 -10.64 -12.56 -7.80
CA ARG A 196 -10.13 -11.86 -8.98
C ARG A 196 -10.77 -10.48 -9.07
N THR A 197 -10.02 -9.50 -9.59
CA THR A 197 -10.51 -8.12 -9.75
C THR A 197 -11.63 -8.01 -10.80
N ARG A 198 -11.66 -8.93 -11.76
CA ARG A 198 -12.63 -9.01 -12.85
C ARG A 198 -13.39 -10.33 -12.83
N ALA A 199 -14.59 -10.31 -13.40
CA ALA A 199 -15.43 -11.49 -13.61
C ALA A 199 -16.03 -11.42 -15.02
N SER A 200 -16.29 -12.57 -15.61
CA SER A 200 -17.11 -12.66 -16.81
C SER A 200 -18.52 -12.16 -16.53
N LYS A 201 -19.11 -11.37 -17.43
CA LYS A 201 -20.52 -10.98 -17.33
C LYS A 201 -21.47 -12.18 -17.43
N ALA A 202 -21.06 -13.21 -18.16
CA ALA A 202 -21.85 -14.43 -18.36
C ALA A 202 -21.67 -15.44 -17.20
N ASP A 203 -20.61 -15.32 -16.41
CA ASP A 203 -20.33 -16.20 -15.28
C ASP A 203 -19.76 -15.40 -14.09
N PRO A 204 -20.61 -14.99 -13.14
CA PRO A 204 -20.17 -14.33 -11.91
C PRO A 204 -19.23 -15.18 -11.05
N CYS A 205 -19.31 -16.51 -11.11
CA CYS A 205 -18.45 -17.41 -10.33
C CYS A 205 -17.00 -17.43 -10.84
N SER A 206 -16.74 -17.00 -12.09
CA SER A 206 -15.38 -16.80 -12.63
C SER A 206 -14.55 -15.77 -11.86
N ARG A 207 -15.18 -14.96 -10.99
CA ARG A 207 -14.49 -14.06 -10.07
C ARG A 207 -13.69 -14.80 -9.01
N TYR A 208 -14.08 -16.02 -8.65
CA TYR A 208 -13.49 -16.77 -7.56
C TYR A 208 -12.46 -17.78 -8.08
N TYR A 209 -11.40 -17.96 -7.29
CA TYR A 209 -10.35 -18.92 -7.61
C TYR A 209 -10.82 -20.37 -7.42
N SER A 210 -10.31 -21.27 -8.23
CA SER A 210 -10.42 -22.73 -8.03
C SER A 210 -9.19 -23.26 -7.29
N GLN A 211 -9.28 -24.48 -6.74
CA GLN A 211 -8.13 -25.17 -6.16
C GLN A 211 -7.02 -25.46 -7.18
N ASP A 212 -7.38 -25.62 -8.46
CA ASP A 212 -6.44 -25.94 -9.54
C ASP A 212 -5.77 -24.71 -10.18
N ASP A 213 -6.12 -23.49 -9.73
CA ASP A 213 -5.58 -22.26 -10.33
C ASP A 213 -4.10 -22.05 -9.98
N PHE A 214 -3.63 -22.61 -8.86
CA PHE A 214 -2.28 -22.50 -8.33
C PHE A 214 -1.99 -23.66 -7.36
N ASP A 215 -0.71 -23.96 -7.12
CA ASP A 215 -0.34 -25.05 -6.19
C ASP A 215 -0.21 -24.58 -4.74
N VAL A 216 0.12 -23.31 -4.53
CA VAL A 216 0.33 -22.69 -3.21
C VAL A 216 -0.23 -21.28 -3.19
N VAL A 217 -0.77 -20.86 -2.04
CA VAL A 217 -1.12 -19.45 -1.77
C VAL A 217 -0.16 -18.86 -0.75
N ALA A 218 0.34 -17.66 -1.04
CA ALA A 218 1.14 -16.84 -0.14
C ALA A 218 0.37 -15.57 0.26
N ALA A 219 0.08 -15.41 1.55
CA ALA A 219 -0.49 -14.21 2.13
C ALA A 219 0.62 -13.29 2.64
N CYS A 220 0.74 -12.10 2.05
CA CYS A 220 1.65 -11.04 2.49
C CYS A 220 1.03 -10.28 3.67
N LEU A 221 1.72 -10.26 4.81
CA LEU A 221 1.25 -9.67 6.07
C LEU A 221 1.60 -8.19 6.25
N HIS A 222 2.36 -7.59 5.33
CA HIS A 222 2.91 -6.24 5.45
C HIS A 222 1.85 -5.18 5.79
N ALA A 223 0.61 -5.31 5.32
CA ALA A 223 -0.45 -4.35 5.62
C ALA A 223 -0.76 -4.24 7.13
N VAL A 224 -0.55 -5.33 7.89
CA VAL A 224 -0.80 -5.44 9.33
C VAL A 224 0.48 -5.33 10.15
N THR A 225 1.58 -5.96 9.69
CA THR A 225 2.83 -6.06 10.47
C THR A 225 3.88 -5.01 10.10
N GLU A 226 3.71 -4.31 8.98
CA GLU A 226 4.68 -3.37 8.42
C GLU A 226 6.05 -4.02 8.12
N SER A 227 6.06 -5.36 8.03
CA SER A 227 7.21 -6.19 7.67
C SER A 227 6.84 -7.07 6.48
N TRP A 228 7.80 -7.32 5.58
CA TRP A 228 7.62 -8.18 4.40
C TRP A 228 7.62 -9.67 4.78
N GLU A 229 6.60 -10.05 5.54
CA GLU A 229 6.38 -11.42 6.02
C GLU A 229 5.28 -12.11 5.22
N PHE A 230 5.43 -13.41 5.03
CA PHE A 230 4.52 -14.22 4.26
C PHE A 230 4.04 -15.44 5.04
N ARG A 231 2.80 -15.84 4.78
CA ARG A 231 2.19 -17.06 5.30
C ARG A 231 1.73 -17.92 4.14
N TYR A 232 1.91 -19.23 4.24
CA TYR A 232 1.76 -20.17 3.13
C TYR A 232 0.71 -21.24 3.43
N ILE A 233 -0.07 -21.61 2.43
CA ILE A 233 -1.07 -22.68 2.56
C ILE A 233 -1.32 -23.38 1.21
N LEU A 234 -1.70 -24.65 1.28
CA LEU A 234 -2.19 -25.41 0.14
C LEU A 234 -3.67 -25.07 -0.15
N PRO A 235 -4.08 -24.94 -1.42
CA PRO A 235 -5.47 -24.61 -1.79
C PRO A 235 -6.52 -25.58 -1.22
N ASN A 236 -6.15 -26.85 -1.02
CA ASN A 236 -7.06 -27.87 -0.49
C ASN A 236 -7.43 -27.68 0.99
N TYR A 237 -6.69 -26.84 1.72
CA TYR A 237 -7.00 -26.47 3.10
C TYR A 237 -7.83 -25.18 3.18
N LEU A 238 -8.08 -24.52 2.05
CA LEU A 238 -8.90 -23.31 2.01
C LEU A 238 -10.40 -23.68 1.99
N PRO A 239 -11.25 -22.90 2.69
CA PRO A 239 -12.68 -23.11 2.68
C PRO A 239 -13.26 -22.91 1.28
N GLN A 240 -14.27 -23.72 0.94
CA GLN A 240 -15.01 -23.61 -0.31
C GLN A 240 -15.98 -22.43 -0.30
N HIS A 241 -16.30 -21.93 -1.49
CA HIS A 241 -17.28 -20.87 -1.69
C HIS A 241 -18.70 -21.43 -1.52
N GLY A 242 -19.49 -20.83 -0.63
CA GLY A 242 -20.83 -21.34 -0.31
C GLY A 242 -21.86 -21.30 -1.44
N LYS A 243 -21.57 -20.66 -2.57
CA LYS A 243 -22.49 -20.52 -3.72
C LYS A 243 -21.91 -20.94 -5.08
N CYS A 244 -20.60 -21.14 -5.18
CA CYS A 244 -19.94 -21.42 -6.45
C CYS A 244 -19.17 -22.73 -6.28
N GLU A 245 -19.71 -23.80 -6.85
CA GLU A 245 -19.13 -25.14 -6.73
C GLU A 245 -17.72 -25.18 -7.33
N GLY A 246 -16.81 -25.88 -6.66
CA GLY A 246 -15.40 -25.97 -7.05
C GLY A 246 -14.59 -24.68 -6.89
N LYS A 247 -15.16 -23.63 -6.28
CA LYS A 247 -14.48 -22.36 -6.01
C LYS A 247 -14.14 -22.19 -4.54
N LEU A 248 -13.07 -21.45 -4.28
CA LEU A 248 -12.59 -21.08 -2.96
C LEU A 248 -13.34 -19.86 -2.42
N ALA A 249 -13.49 -19.79 -1.10
CA ALA A 249 -14.12 -18.66 -0.45
C ALA A 249 -13.32 -17.36 -0.70
N SER A 250 -14.04 -16.26 -0.93
CA SER A 250 -13.44 -14.95 -1.23
C SER A 250 -12.96 -14.18 0.01
N ASN A 251 -13.38 -14.58 1.21
CA ASN A 251 -12.94 -13.94 2.45
C ASN A 251 -12.24 -15.00 3.31
N LEU A 252 -10.91 -14.97 3.29
CA LEU A 252 -10.09 -15.92 4.04
C LEU A 252 -9.55 -15.27 5.31
N ARG A 253 -9.26 -16.11 6.31
CA ARG A 253 -8.52 -15.73 7.52
C ARG A 253 -7.15 -16.38 7.47
N VAL A 254 -6.12 -15.61 7.81
CA VAL A 254 -4.77 -16.13 7.99
C VAL A 254 -4.66 -16.61 9.45
N ASP A 255 -5.02 -17.86 9.68
CA ASP A 255 -5.01 -18.50 11.00
C ASP A 255 -3.83 -19.47 11.16
N HIS A 256 -3.89 -20.34 12.18
CA HIS A 256 -2.85 -21.31 12.50
C HIS A 256 -2.60 -22.38 11.42
N ASN A 257 -3.49 -22.54 10.44
CA ASN A 257 -3.27 -23.47 9.33
C ASN A 257 -2.22 -22.94 8.35
N TRP A 258 -1.99 -21.63 8.33
CA TRP A 258 -1.00 -21.01 7.46
C TRP A 258 0.41 -21.07 8.07
N GLN A 259 1.34 -21.59 7.30
CA GLN A 259 2.72 -21.82 7.74
C GLN A 259 3.58 -20.58 7.53
N SER A 260 4.51 -20.28 8.44
CA SER A 260 5.57 -19.27 8.20
C SER A 260 6.73 -19.83 7.39
N ASP A 261 7.08 -21.09 7.62
CA ASP A 261 8.08 -21.79 6.82
C ASP A 261 7.37 -22.46 5.63
N PRO A 262 7.69 -22.08 4.38
CA PRO A 262 7.02 -22.64 3.22
C PRO A 262 7.50 -24.06 2.87
N THR A 263 8.59 -24.57 3.46
CA THR A 263 9.23 -25.84 3.10
C THR A 263 8.26 -27.02 3.12
N ALA A 264 7.48 -27.16 4.20
CA ALA A 264 6.51 -28.25 4.33
C ALA A 264 5.36 -28.12 3.31
N VAL A 265 4.93 -26.90 3.02
CA VAL A 265 3.87 -26.60 2.06
C VAL A 265 4.31 -26.96 0.64
N PHE A 266 5.51 -26.57 0.23
CA PHE A 266 6.04 -26.90 -1.09
C PHE A 266 6.32 -28.39 -1.26
N ARG A 267 6.85 -29.07 -0.25
CA ARG A 267 7.03 -30.53 -0.30
C ARG A 267 5.70 -31.25 -0.51
N ALA A 268 4.65 -30.83 0.19
CA ALA A 268 3.32 -31.39 0.02
C ALA A 268 2.73 -31.08 -1.36
N ALA A 269 2.88 -29.86 -1.88
CA ALA A 269 2.47 -29.50 -3.24
C ALA A 269 3.19 -30.32 -4.31
N ALA A 270 4.51 -30.49 -4.18
CA ALA A 270 5.33 -31.29 -5.08
C ALA A 270 4.88 -32.76 -5.14
N ASN A 271 4.59 -33.36 -3.98
CA ASN A 271 4.09 -34.73 -3.91
C ASN A 271 2.71 -34.88 -4.56
N ALA A 272 1.82 -33.91 -4.38
CA ALA A 272 0.47 -33.94 -4.96
C ALA A 272 0.49 -33.86 -6.51
N ARG A 273 1.48 -33.18 -7.10
CA ARG A 273 1.66 -33.10 -8.57
C ARG A 273 2.29 -34.34 -9.21
N ASN A 274 3.01 -35.13 -8.41
CA ASN A 274 3.65 -36.36 -8.86
C ASN A 274 2.75 -37.61 -8.70
N SER A 275 1.59 -37.46 -8.05
CA SER A 275 0.61 -38.52 -7.80
C SER A 275 -0.46 -38.53 -8.90
#